data_AF-A0A9E1Y653-F1
#
_entry.id   AF-A0A9E1Y653-F1
#
_cell.length_a   1.000
_cell.length_b   1.000
_cell.length_c   1.000
_cell.angle_alpha   90.00
_cell.angle_beta   90.00
_cell.angle_gamma   90.00
#
_symmetry.space_group_name_H-M   'P 1'
#
loop_
_entity.id
_entity.type
_entity.pdbx_description
1 polymer ?
#
loop_
_entity_poly.entity_id
_entity_poly.type
_entity_poly.pdbx_seq_one_letter_code
_entity_poly.pdbx_strand_id
1 'polypeptide(L)'
;MNSNKKFTIMIAGVITVVIFWIGWVSSNPKDEKAMASFISVEKLLNDKMKKRTKLGGLVKDGSIIISETNYLDCSFVLKEGTAELKVKYDRSRPDLFKDGAEVI
;
A
#
# COMPACT_ATOMS: atom_id res chain seq x y z
N MET A 1 -39.58 12.18 39.85
CA MET A 1 -38.68 11.08 39.40
C MET A 1 -37.48 11.03 40.34
N ASN A 2 -37.25 9.90 41.01
CA ASN A 2 -36.27 9.76 42.10
C ASN A 2 -34.82 10.03 41.61
N SER A 3 -33.98 10.73 42.40
CA SER A 3 -32.65 11.20 41.95
C SER A 3 -31.76 10.04 41.46
N ASN A 4 -31.84 8.90 42.13
CA ASN A 4 -31.15 7.66 41.75
C ASN A 4 -31.50 7.19 40.32
N LYS A 5 -32.78 7.31 39.90
CA LYS A 5 -33.20 6.96 38.53
C LYS A 5 -32.61 7.91 37.48
N LYS A 6 -32.40 9.19 37.80
CA LYS A 6 -31.78 10.16 36.88
C LYS A 6 -30.31 9.78 36.62
N PHE A 7 -29.60 9.39 37.69
CA PHE A 7 -28.21 8.96 37.60
C PHE A 7 -28.05 7.67 36.80
N THR A 8 -28.93 6.68 37.01
CA THR A 8 -28.92 5.43 36.22
C THR A 8 -29.18 5.69 34.74
N ILE A 9 -30.12 6.57 34.40
CA ILE A 9 -30.42 6.95 33.01
C ILE A 9 -29.22 7.66 32.36
N MET A 10 -28.54 8.53 33.09
CA MET A 10 -27.35 9.23 32.59
C MET A 10 -26.22 8.24 32.26
N ILE A 11 -25.92 7.30 33.17
CA ILE A 11 -24.90 6.28 32.97
C ILE A 11 -25.24 5.38 31.79
N ALA A 12 -26.50 4.94 31.68
CA ALA A 12 -26.96 4.13 30.56
C ALA A 12 -26.80 4.87 29.21
N GLY A 13 -27.09 6.17 29.17
CA GLY A 13 -26.90 7.01 27.99
C GLY A 13 -25.45 7.06 27.54
N VAL A 14 -24.51 7.28 28.48
CA VAL A 14 -23.07 7.31 28.18
C VAL A 14 -22.59 5.96 27.64
N ILE A 15 -22.99 4.86 28.29
CA ILE A 15 -22.62 3.50 27.85
C ILE A 15 -23.13 3.24 26.43
N THR A 16 -24.36 3.65 26.11
CA THR A 16 -24.96 3.47 24.79
C THR A 16 -24.19 4.23 23.71
N VAL A 17 -23.80 5.48 23.99
CA VAL A 17 -22.99 6.28 23.06
C VAL A 17 -21.63 5.63 22.82
N VAL A 18 -20.97 5.12 23.87
CA VAL A 18 -19.66 4.46 23.76
C VAL A 18 -19.77 3.17 22.93
N ILE A 19 -20.75 2.31 23.21
CA ILE A 19 -20.96 1.07 22.44
C ILE A 19 -21.25 1.38 20.97
N PHE A 20 -22.09 2.39 20.71
CA PHE A 20 -22.40 2.82 19.35
C PHE A 20 -21.14 3.33 18.62
N TRP A 21 -20.31 4.12 19.30
CA TRP A 21 -19.06 4.64 18.73
C TRP A 21 -18.06 3.52 18.41
N ILE A 22 -17.87 2.57 19.33
CA ILE A 22 -16.98 1.42 19.14
C ILE A 22 -17.47 0.55 17.98
N GLY A 23 -18.77 0.24 17.93
CA GLY A 23 -19.37 -0.53 16.84
C GLY A 23 -19.19 0.17 15.49
N TRP A 24 -19.47 1.47 15.43
CA TRP A 24 -19.31 2.27 14.21
C TRP A 24 -17.85 2.32 13.72
N VAL A 25 -16.90 2.54 14.63
CA VAL A 25 -15.47 2.56 14.30
C VAL A 25 -14.99 1.19 13.84
N SER A 26 -15.43 0.12 14.50
CA SER A 26 -15.03 -1.25 14.16
C SER A 26 -15.63 -1.75 12.85
N SER A 27 -16.86 -1.32 12.49
CA SER A 27 -17.53 -1.75 11.26
C SER A 27 -17.22 -0.87 10.05
N ASN A 28 -16.43 0.19 10.21
CA ASN A 28 -16.06 1.07 9.12
C ASN A 28 -14.62 0.77 8.67
N PRO A 29 -14.39 -0.11 7.68
CA PRO A 29 -13.07 -0.44 7.15
C PRO A 29 -12.54 0.73 6.31
N LYS A 30 -12.13 1.80 6.99
CA LYS A 30 -11.08 2.71 6.50
C LYS A 30 -9.79 1.98 6.86
N ASP A 31 -9.25 1.10 6.04
CA ASP A 31 -8.33 1.53 5.00
C ASP A 31 -7.84 0.34 4.15
N GLU A 32 -8.71 -0.31 3.40
CA GLU A 32 -8.24 -1.19 2.30
C GLU A 32 -7.42 -0.43 1.25
N LYS A 33 -7.50 0.91 1.26
CA LYS A 33 -6.74 1.83 0.41
C LYS A 33 -5.33 2.15 0.96
N ALA A 34 -5.06 1.95 2.25
CA ALA A 34 -3.72 2.20 2.83
C ALA A 34 -2.84 0.95 2.92
N MET A 35 -3.43 -0.24 2.79
CA MET A 35 -2.69 -1.50 2.69
C MET A 35 -2.21 -1.67 1.25
N ALA A 36 -1.08 -1.06 0.90
CA ALA A 36 -0.38 -1.41 -0.33
C ALA A 36 0.07 -2.87 -0.19
N SER A 37 -0.68 -3.78 -0.80
CA SER A 37 -0.33 -5.21 -0.80
C SER A 37 1.06 -5.35 -1.40
N PHE A 38 1.90 -6.18 -0.79
CA PHE A 38 3.15 -6.62 -1.38
C PHE A 38 2.85 -7.90 -2.15
N ILE A 39 3.21 -7.94 -3.42
CA ILE A 39 3.10 -9.16 -4.22
C ILE A 39 4.40 -9.40 -4.97
N SER A 40 4.59 -10.65 -5.40
CA SER A 40 5.66 -11.02 -6.31
C SER A 40 5.34 -10.62 -7.75
N VAL A 41 6.40 -10.42 -8.53
CA VAL A 41 6.36 -10.18 -9.98
C VAL A 41 5.64 -11.32 -10.69
N GLU A 42 5.92 -12.57 -10.32
CA GLU A 42 5.25 -13.74 -10.88
C GLU A 42 3.73 -13.70 -10.65
N LYS A 43 3.31 -13.34 -9.43
CA LYS A 43 1.89 -13.22 -9.10
C LYS A 43 1.22 -12.09 -9.88
N LEU A 44 1.90 -10.95 -10.07
CA LEU A 44 1.38 -9.86 -10.89
C LEU A 44 1.14 -10.29 -12.34
N LEU A 45 2.09 -11.02 -12.93
CA LEU A 45 2.01 -11.50 -14.31
C LEU A 45 0.85 -12.47 -14.51
N ASN A 46 0.59 -13.33 -13.52
CA ASN A 46 -0.48 -14.33 -13.58
C ASN A 46 -1.88 -13.74 -13.33
N ASP A 47 -2.02 -12.82 -12.37
CA ASP A 47 -3.35 -12.39 -11.86
C ASP A 47 -3.85 -11.06 -12.45
N LYS A 48 -3.09 -10.41 -13.36
CA LYS A 48 -3.43 -9.13 -14.04
C LYS A 48 -4.11 -8.10 -13.13
N MET A 49 -3.56 -7.87 -11.94
CA MET A 49 -4.15 -6.96 -10.96
C MET A 49 -4.06 -5.49 -11.41
N LYS A 50 -5.15 -4.74 -11.19
CA LYS A 50 -5.25 -3.29 -11.48
C LYS A 50 -5.16 -2.40 -10.24
N LYS A 51 -4.97 -2.98 -9.05
CA LYS A 51 -4.83 -2.24 -7.79
C LYS A 51 -3.40 -1.71 -7.65
N ARG A 52 -3.22 -0.62 -6.90
CA ARG A 52 -1.90 -0.14 -6.49
C ARG A 52 -1.26 -1.17 -5.55
N THR A 53 -0.10 -1.66 -5.93
CA THR A 53 0.60 -2.76 -5.26
C THR A 53 2.10 -2.45 -5.23
N LYS A 54 2.80 -2.92 -4.19
CA LYS A 54 4.25 -2.83 -4.07
C LYS A 54 4.87 -4.14 -4.57
N LEU A 55 6.00 -4.05 -5.28
CA LEU A 55 6.67 -5.18 -5.93
C LEU A 55 8.13 -5.15 -5.53
N GLY A 56 8.62 -6.25 -4.96
CA GLY A 56 10.05 -6.40 -4.65
C GLY A 56 10.78 -7.10 -5.80
N GLY A 57 12.07 -6.81 -5.96
CA GLY A 57 12.93 -7.58 -6.86
C GLY A 57 14.29 -6.93 -7.10
N LEU A 58 15.11 -7.59 -7.92
CA LEU A 58 16.42 -7.13 -8.35
C LEU A 58 16.31 -6.33 -9.65
N VAL A 59 17.01 -5.21 -9.74
CA VAL A 59 17.18 -4.50 -11.00
C VAL A 59 18.13 -5.29 -11.89
N LYS A 60 17.69 -5.69 -13.08
CA LYS A 60 18.52 -6.43 -14.03
C LYS A 60 19.66 -5.55 -14.54
N ASP A 61 20.88 -6.09 -14.52
CA ASP A 61 22.08 -5.38 -14.95
C ASP A 61 21.95 -4.86 -16.39
N GLY A 62 22.34 -3.60 -16.63
CA GLY A 62 22.26 -2.94 -17.93
C GLY A 62 20.84 -2.66 -18.43
N SER A 63 19.80 -2.90 -17.62
CA SER A 63 18.41 -2.69 -18.06
C SER A 63 17.89 -1.26 -17.87
N ILE A 64 18.64 -0.43 -17.12
CA ILE A 64 18.26 0.93 -16.79
C ILE A 64 18.41 1.83 -18.02
N ILE A 65 17.30 2.32 -18.55
CA ILE A 65 17.23 3.25 -19.68
C ILE A 65 16.62 4.55 -19.19
N ILE A 66 17.38 5.63 -19.26
CA ILE A 66 16.95 6.98 -18.88
C ILE A 66 16.61 7.74 -20.16
N SER A 67 15.49 8.47 -20.16
CA SER A 67 15.14 9.31 -21.31
C SER A 67 16.09 10.50 -21.45
N GLU A 68 16.55 10.77 -22.68
CA GLU A 68 17.38 11.94 -23.00
C GLU A 68 16.64 13.27 -22.85
N THR A 69 15.31 13.26 -22.98
CA THR A 69 14.47 14.46 -22.92
C THR A 69 13.93 14.74 -21.52
N ASN A 70 13.85 13.72 -20.66
CA ASN A 70 13.37 13.83 -19.30
C ASN A 70 14.13 12.87 -18.37
N TYR A 71 15.09 13.40 -17.61
CA TYR A 71 15.93 12.63 -16.68
C TYR A 71 15.18 11.92 -15.54
N LEU A 72 13.91 12.29 -15.29
CA LEU A 72 13.03 11.61 -14.34
C LEU A 72 12.33 10.38 -14.96
N ASP A 73 12.18 10.34 -16.29
CA ASP A 73 11.58 9.19 -16.98
C ASP A 73 12.64 8.11 -17.20
N CYS A 74 12.46 6.99 -16.52
CA CYS A 74 13.34 5.85 -16.52
C CYS A 74 12.53 4.57 -16.76
N SER A 75 13.07 3.66 -17.56
CA SER A 75 12.57 2.29 -17.68
C SER A 75 13.64 1.32 -17.23
N PHE A 76 13.27 0.27 -16.53
CA PHE A 76 14.19 -0.79 -16.11
C PHE A 76 13.46 -2.14 -16.06
N VAL A 77 14.21 -3.23 -15.92
CA VAL A 77 13.64 -4.57 -15.75
C VAL A 77 13.83 -5.01 -14.30
N LEU A 78 12.71 -5.27 -13.62
CA LEU A 78 12.66 -5.86 -12.28
C LEU A 78 12.60 -7.39 -12.41
N LYS A 79 13.49 -8.08 -11.71
CA LYS A 79 13.62 -9.53 -11.74
C LYS A 79 13.37 -10.13 -10.36
N GLU A 80 12.55 -11.17 -10.31
CA GLU A 80 12.33 -11.98 -9.11
C GLU A 80 12.38 -13.46 -9.50
N GLY A 81 13.42 -14.17 -9.06
CA GLY A 81 13.68 -15.54 -9.53
C GLY A 81 13.87 -15.60 -11.04
N THR A 82 12.94 -16.28 -11.74
CA THR A 82 12.91 -16.40 -13.20
C THR A 82 11.96 -15.40 -13.88
N ALA A 83 11.15 -14.68 -13.12
CA ALA A 83 10.19 -13.72 -13.65
C ALA A 83 10.87 -12.36 -13.90
N GLU A 84 10.55 -11.73 -15.02
CA GLU A 84 11.02 -10.40 -15.39
C GLU A 84 9.83 -9.49 -15.71
N LEU A 85 9.89 -8.24 -15.25
CA LEU A 85 8.88 -7.22 -15.47
C LEU A 85 9.52 -5.90 -15.88
N LYS A 86 9.08 -5.35 -17.02
CA LYS A 86 9.48 -4.00 -17.42
C LYS A 86 8.71 -2.97 -16.61
N VAL A 87 9.44 -2.14 -15.86
CA VAL A 87 8.89 -1.09 -15.01
C VAL A 87 9.21 0.26 -15.63
N LYS A 88 8.20 1.14 -15.68
CA LYS A 88 8.36 2.56 -16.00
C LYS A 88 8.27 3.37 -14.70
N TYR A 89 9.22 4.26 -14.48
CA TYR A 89 9.33 5.09 -13.29
C TYR A 89 9.62 6.54 -13.69
N ASP A 90 8.81 7.45 -13.19
CA ASP A 90 8.76 8.86 -13.61
C ASP A 90 9.10 9.84 -12.47
N ARG A 91 9.67 9.32 -11.38
CA ARG A 91 10.00 10.07 -10.16
C ARG A 91 11.50 10.14 -9.93
N SER A 92 11.89 10.93 -8.92
CA SER A 92 13.27 10.94 -8.46
C SER A 92 13.70 9.53 -8.04
N ARG A 93 14.81 9.08 -8.63
CA ARG A 93 15.43 7.80 -8.30
C ARG A 93 16.31 8.00 -7.05
N PRO A 94 16.25 7.10 -6.06
CA PRO A 94 17.17 7.12 -4.94
C PRO A 94 18.62 6.93 -5.41
N ASP A 95 19.57 7.49 -4.67
CA ASP A 95 21.00 7.43 -5.02
C ASP A 95 21.55 5.99 -5.03
N LEU A 96 20.96 5.10 -4.23
CA LEU A 96 21.31 3.69 -4.17
C LEU A 96 20.72 2.85 -5.33
N PHE A 97 19.92 3.45 -6.20
CA PHE A 97 19.31 2.76 -7.34
C PHE A 97 20.35 2.50 -8.43
N LYS A 98 20.72 1.23 -8.62
CA LYS A 98 21.74 0.77 -9.57
C LYS A 98 21.47 -0.64 -10.05
N ASP A 99 22.23 -1.07 -11.05
CA ASP A 99 22.25 -2.45 -11.53
C ASP A 99 22.52 -3.45 -10.39
N GLY A 100 21.73 -4.52 -10.36
CA GLY A 100 21.79 -5.58 -9.35
C GLY A 100 21.24 -5.18 -7.97
N ALA A 101 20.75 -3.95 -7.78
CA ALA A 101 20.17 -3.53 -6.51
C ALA A 101 18.80 -4.19 -6.27
N GLU A 102 18.54 -4.58 -5.03
CA GLU A 102 17.22 -5.03 -4.57
C GLU A 102 16.36 -3.81 -4.22
N VAL A 103 15.17 -3.73 -4.82
CA VAL A 103 14.26 -2.57 -4.76
C VAL A 103 12.81 -3.00 -4.50
N ILE A 104 11.98 -2.04 -4.11
CA ILE A 104 10.54 -2.19 -3.76
C ILE A 104 9.71 -1.08 -4.40
#